data_AF-A0A8H6TR19-F1
#
_entry.id   AF-A0A8H6TR19-F1
#
_cell.length_a   1.000
_cell.length_b   1.000
_cell.length_c   1.000
_cell.angle_alpha   90.00
_cell.angle_beta   90.00
_cell.angle_gamma   90.00
#
_symmetry.space_group_name_H-M   'P 1'
#
loop_
_entity.id
_entity.type
_entity.pdbx_description
1 polymer ?
#
loop_
_entity_poly.entity_id
_entity_poly.type
_entity_poly.pdbx_seq_one_letter_code
_entity_poly.pdbx_strand_id
1 'polypeptide(L)'
;MADDASTSVRRSTRTSKPATRDVLPVVPTVPAKRKAREEPTPEAKLANLLQNPKSKLTKIDFSDVLNANAWSMLSDEAKTRLMALLPVTAFKNYIPGLDAAHPSGSGSRQHEQGGVPEALDPAVFTDAHFLAATRTFQDHLFSGWRSDAHGEKLKKYVTGTRDGTLAAPWKDEVWEQENASGGEVVAASAGDIKLLDLAKHSVIREGDVLAYKRKFSAVGVVVEKDVVIQRIDPRTHAITVLAEPGTTRDLPAMLLQPGIAEAVDFTRTMTISSPTQLEGALLDIDGRVERTKRPNANAWKTLTLWRWAGDTVNENYDTGMRGGRTEQGTLHYLRACHYQDR
;
A
#
# COMPACT_ATOMS: atom_id res chain seq x y z
N MET A 1 -57.42 32.45 -27.73
CA MET A 1 -57.39 31.30 -28.67
C MET A 1 -56.41 30.30 -28.09
N ALA A 2 -56.92 29.46 -27.18
CA ALA A 2 -57.11 28.00 -27.35
C ALA A 2 -55.77 27.26 -27.14
N ASP A 3 -55.44 26.79 -25.94
CA ASP A 3 -55.91 25.57 -25.21
C ASP A 3 -55.43 24.24 -25.84
N ASP A 4 -54.59 23.52 -25.10
CA ASP A 4 -54.71 22.07 -24.77
C ASP A 4 -53.59 21.68 -23.78
N ALA A 5 -53.88 21.43 -22.50
CA ALA A 5 -54.31 20.17 -21.87
C ALA A 5 -53.12 19.24 -21.47
N SER A 6 -52.78 19.18 -20.17
CA SER A 6 -53.18 18.14 -19.20
C SER A 6 -52.32 16.86 -19.29
N THR A 7 -51.56 16.44 -18.28
CA THR A 7 -52.11 15.83 -17.06
C THR A 7 -51.03 15.64 -15.98
N SER A 8 -51.34 16.04 -14.75
CA SER A 8 -50.61 15.75 -13.52
C SER A 8 -51.52 14.87 -12.64
N VAL A 9 -51.02 13.73 -12.14
CA VAL A 9 -51.77 12.88 -11.21
C VAL A 9 -51.02 12.78 -9.88
N ARG A 10 -51.51 13.53 -8.89
CA ARG A 10 -51.32 13.30 -7.45
C ARG A 10 -52.54 12.56 -6.92
N ARG A 11 -52.35 11.52 -6.09
CA ARG A 11 -53.40 10.98 -5.20
C ARG A 11 -52.72 10.44 -3.94
N SER A 12 -52.72 11.19 -2.84
CA SER A 12 -53.77 11.33 -1.81
C SER A 12 -54.00 10.05 -0.99
N THR A 13 -53.64 10.18 0.28
CA THR A 13 -53.89 9.32 1.42
C THR A 13 -55.37 9.12 1.70
N ARG A 14 -55.75 7.94 2.20
CA ARG A 14 -56.75 7.82 3.28
C ARG A 14 -56.73 6.46 3.96
N THR A 15 -56.60 6.53 5.27
CA THR A 15 -56.79 5.47 6.28
C THR A 15 -58.28 5.27 6.58
N SER A 16 -58.66 4.03 6.92
CA SER A 16 -59.85 3.75 7.73
C SER A 16 -59.68 2.45 8.52
N LYS A 17 -59.75 2.55 9.86
CA LYS A 17 -60.04 1.46 10.82
C LYS A 17 -61.55 1.56 11.21
N PRO A 18 -62.08 0.73 12.12
CA PRO A 18 -62.35 -0.72 12.01
C PRO A 18 -63.85 -1.01 12.30
N ALA A 19 -64.31 -2.26 12.10
CA ALA A 19 -65.61 -2.69 12.62
C ALA A 19 -65.55 -4.08 13.27
N THR A 20 -66.41 -4.22 14.26
CA THR A 20 -66.42 -5.13 15.41
C THR A 20 -66.91 -6.54 15.11
N ARG A 21 -66.18 -7.52 15.67
CA ARG A 21 -66.59 -8.80 16.32
C ARG A 21 -68.00 -9.36 16.05
N ASP A 22 -68.02 -10.63 15.63
CA ASP A 22 -69.01 -11.63 16.04
C ASP A 22 -68.30 -12.89 16.56
N VAL A 23 -68.87 -13.48 17.62
CA VAL A 23 -68.34 -14.55 18.46
C VAL A 23 -69.21 -15.80 18.28
N LEU A 24 -68.62 -16.97 17.99
CA LEU A 24 -69.13 -18.33 18.28
C LEU A 24 -67.95 -19.35 18.21
N PRO A 25 -68.06 -20.57 18.78
CA PRO A 25 -67.69 -20.92 20.15
C PRO A 25 -66.39 -21.75 20.24
N VAL A 26 -65.85 -21.77 21.46
CA VAL A 26 -64.60 -22.42 21.89
C VAL A 26 -64.72 -23.95 21.85
N VAL A 27 -63.84 -24.60 21.08
CA VAL A 27 -63.48 -26.01 21.26
C VAL A 27 -62.23 -26.06 22.15
N PRO A 28 -62.21 -26.83 23.26
CA PRO A 28 -61.07 -26.86 24.17
C PRO A 28 -59.92 -27.67 23.55
N THR A 29 -58.91 -26.97 23.01
CA THR A 29 -57.65 -27.60 22.65
C THR A 29 -56.78 -27.76 23.90
N VAL A 30 -56.57 -29.02 24.25
CA VAL A 30 -55.68 -29.49 25.33
C VAL A 30 -54.31 -28.81 25.21
N PRO A 31 -53.74 -28.24 26.29
CA PRO A 31 -52.43 -27.63 26.22
C PRO A 31 -51.37 -28.70 25.92
N ALA A 32 -50.74 -28.58 24.75
CA ALA A 32 -49.60 -29.40 24.38
C ALA A 32 -48.51 -29.27 25.46
N LYS A 33 -48.19 -30.40 26.10
CA LYS A 33 -47.09 -30.53 27.04
C LYS A 33 -45.82 -29.91 26.43
N ARG A 34 -45.36 -28.80 26.99
CA ARG A 34 -44.02 -28.25 26.69
C ARG A 34 -43.01 -29.35 26.99
N LYS A 35 -42.35 -29.88 25.96
CA LYS A 35 -41.19 -30.75 26.12
C LYS A 35 -40.21 -30.06 27.08
N ALA A 36 -39.81 -30.77 28.13
CA ALA A 36 -38.75 -30.33 29.01
C ALA A 36 -37.52 -30.04 28.14
N ARG A 37 -37.10 -28.77 28.12
CA ARG A 37 -35.90 -28.34 27.42
C ARG A 37 -34.74 -28.94 28.20
N GLU A 38 -34.07 -29.93 27.61
CA GLU A 38 -32.82 -30.47 28.12
C GLU A 38 -31.92 -29.31 28.55
N GLU A 39 -31.45 -29.36 29.80
CA GLU A 39 -30.49 -28.40 30.34
C GLU A 39 -29.27 -28.41 29.42
N PRO A 40 -28.96 -27.30 28.71
CA PRO A 40 -27.82 -27.29 27.82
C PRO A 40 -26.54 -27.54 28.64
N THR A 41 -25.62 -28.33 28.08
CA THR A 41 -24.29 -28.57 28.66
C THR A 41 -23.61 -27.24 29.01
N PRO A 42 -22.71 -27.19 30.02
CA PRO A 42 -22.05 -25.95 30.43
C PRO A 42 -21.35 -25.24 29.25
N GLU A 43 -20.80 -26.01 28.32
CA GLU A 43 -20.17 -25.52 27.09
C GLU A 43 -21.19 -24.89 26.12
N ALA A 44 -22.36 -25.51 25.93
CA ALA A 44 -23.42 -24.95 25.10
C ALA A 44 -24.05 -23.69 25.73
N LYS A 45 -24.11 -23.62 27.06
CA LYS A 45 -24.51 -22.41 27.79
C LYS A 45 -23.49 -21.27 27.56
N LEU A 46 -22.19 -21.59 27.63
CA LEU A 46 -21.11 -20.62 27.39
C LEU A 46 -21.11 -20.12 25.94
N ALA A 47 -21.22 -21.02 24.96
CA ALA A 47 -21.30 -20.65 23.55
C ALA A 47 -22.49 -19.73 23.28
N ASN A 48 -23.67 -20.03 23.84
CA ASN A 48 -24.84 -19.17 23.73
C ASN A 48 -24.60 -17.80 24.38
N LEU A 49 -23.94 -17.74 25.54
CA LEU A 49 -23.62 -16.48 26.20
C LEU A 49 -22.65 -15.61 25.36
N LEU A 50 -21.66 -16.21 24.71
CA LEU A 50 -20.58 -15.51 24.01
C LEU A 50 -20.84 -15.24 22.52
N GLN A 51 -21.86 -15.85 21.93
CA GLN A 51 -22.14 -15.72 20.48
C GLN A 51 -23.53 -15.14 20.19
N ASN A 52 -24.46 -15.18 21.14
CA ASN A 52 -25.82 -14.74 20.91
C ASN A 52 -25.97 -13.22 21.13
N PRO A 53 -26.49 -12.46 20.14
CA PRO A 53 -26.72 -11.02 20.29
C PRO A 53 -27.79 -10.67 21.33
N LYS A 54 -28.61 -11.65 21.75
CA LYS A 54 -29.59 -11.50 22.83
C LYS A 54 -29.07 -12.00 24.19
N SER A 55 -27.77 -12.29 24.29
CA SER A 55 -27.14 -12.71 25.53
C SER A 55 -27.28 -11.65 26.62
N LYS A 56 -27.37 -12.10 27.88
CA LYS A 56 -27.40 -11.21 29.06
C LYS A 56 -26.12 -10.37 29.17
N LEU A 57 -25.00 -10.85 28.60
CA LEU A 57 -23.73 -10.12 28.59
C LEU A 57 -23.83 -8.77 27.85
N THR A 58 -24.74 -8.62 26.88
CA THR A 58 -24.93 -7.32 26.19
C THR A 58 -25.54 -6.23 27.08
N LYS A 59 -26.09 -6.59 28.24
CA LYS A 59 -26.81 -5.67 29.13
C LYS A 59 -26.13 -5.46 30.49
N ILE A 60 -25.17 -6.30 30.82
CA ILE A 60 -24.45 -6.24 32.10
C ILE A 60 -23.24 -5.31 31.94
N ASP A 61 -22.90 -4.55 32.96
CA ASP A 61 -21.64 -3.81 32.96
C ASP A 61 -20.47 -4.79 33.13
N PHE A 62 -19.54 -4.81 32.18
CA PHE A 62 -18.39 -5.71 32.24
C PHE A 62 -17.42 -5.35 33.36
N SER A 63 -17.44 -4.13 33.88
CA SER A 63 -16.66 -3.75 35.07
C SER A 63 -17.09 -4.53 36.32
N ASP A 64 -18.36 -4.95 36.40
CA ASP A 64 -18.87 -5.76 37.50
C ASP A 64 -18.48 -7.25 37.37
N VAL A 65 -18.19 -7.70 36.15
CA VAL A 65 -17.89 -9.10 35.83
C VAL A 65 -16.38 -9.35 35.78
N LEU A 66 -15.63 -8.47 35.12
CA LEU A 66 -14.18 -8.56 34.93
C LEU A 66 -13.49 -7.55 35.85
N ASN A 67 -13.33 -7.92 37.11
CA ASN A 67 -12.63 -7.13 38.11
C ASN A 67 -11.58 -7.94 38.86
N ALA A 68 -10.76 -7.24 39.66
CA ALA A 68 -9.69 -7.85 40.43
C ALA A 68 -10.19 -8.92 41.43
N ASN A 69 -11.42 -8.78 41.93
CA ASN A 69 -12.02 -9.77 42.83
C ASN A 69 -12.35 -11.06 42.07
N ALA A 70 -13.03 -10.96 40.92
CA ALA A 70 -13.29 -12.10 40.04
C ALA A 70 -11.99 -12.77 39.56
N TRP A 71 -10.95 -11.98 39.28
CA TRP A 71 -9.61 -12.50 38.98
C TRP A 71 -9.02 -13.31 40.13
N SER A 72 -9.16 -12.86 41.37
CA SER A 72 -8.65 -13.57 42.55
C SER A 72 -9.29 -14.95 42.74
N MET A 73 -10.55 -15.11 42.30
CA MET A 73 -11.32 -16.36 42.38
C MET A 73 -10.92 -17.42 41.35
N LEU A 74 -10.09 -17.08 40.36
CA LEU A 74 -9.62 -18.03 39.35
C LEU A 74 -8.51 -18.94 39.90
N SER A 75 -8.41 -20.17 39.37
CA SER A 75 -7.30 -21.07 39.66
C SER A 75 -6.00 -20.53 39.07
N ASP A 76 -4.86 -20.91 39.65
CA ASP A 76 -3.54 -20.43 39.22
C ASP A 76 -3.22 -20.86 37.78
N GLU A 77 -3.70 -22.04 37.36
CA GLU A 77 -3.60 -22.49 35.96
C GLU A 77 -4.39 -21.59 35.00
N ALA A 78 -5.62 -21.19 35.38
CA ALA A 78 -6.43 -20.28 34.57
C ALA A 78 -5.81 -18.88 34.50
N LYS A 79 -5.28 -18.38 35.63
CA LYS A 79 -4.54 -17.10 35.67
C LYS A 79 -3.34 -17.14 34.73
N THR A 80 -2.57 -18.23 34.74
CA THR A 80 -1.37 -18.38 33.89
C THR A 80 -1.73 -18.34 32.40
N ARG A 81 -2.79 -19.05 32.00
CA ARG A 81 -3.29 -19.03 30.62
C ARG A 81 -3.79 -17.65 30.20
N LEU A 82 -4.48 -16.94 31.10
CA LEU A 82 -4.99 -15.60 30.81
C LEU A 82 -3.87 -14.55 30.76
N MET A 83 -2.85 -14.65 31.61
CA MET A 83 -1.68 -13.78 31.55
C MET A 83 -0.96 -13.87 30.20
N ALA A 84 -0.87 -15.06 29.59
CA ALA A 84 -0.29 -15.21 28.26
C ALA A 84 -1.05 -14.46 27.14
N LEU A 85 -2.31 -14.05 27.37
CA LEU A 85 -3.15 -13.34 26.40
C LEU A 85 -3.20 -11.82 26.64
N LEU A 86 -2.66 -11.35 27.77
CA LEU A 86 -2.66 -9.92 28.11
C LEU A 86 -1.47 -9.21 27.47
N PRO A 87 -1.62 -7.92 27.12
CA PRO A 87 -0.51 -7.13 26.61
C PRO A 87 0.59 -7.02 27.67
N VAL A 88 1.83 -6.87 27.23
CA VAL A 88 2.99 -6.72 28.13
C VAL A 88 2.85 -5.51 29.07
N THR A 89 2.08 -4.50 28.67
CA THR A 89 1.74 -3.31 29.46
C THR A 89 0.89 -3.60 30.71
N ALA A 90 0.23 -4.77 30.77
CA ALA A 90 -0.63 -5.16 31.89
C ALA A 90 0.17 -5.62 33.12
N PHE A 91 1.47 -5.84 32.99
CA PHE A 91 2.32 -6.36 34.04
C PHE A 91 3.09 -5.24 34.74
N LYS A 92 3.25 -5.35 36.06
CA LYS A 92 3.94 -4.35 36.89
C LYS A 92 5.39 -4.07 36.48
N ASN A 93 6.01 -5.00 35.78
CA ASN A 93 7.40 -4.92 35.35
C ASN A 93 7.55 -4.27 33.95
N TYR A 94 6.46 -3.78 33.36
CA TYR A 94 6.54 -3.10 32.08
C TYR A 94 7.24 -1.75 32.21
N ILE A 95 8.34 -1.60 31.46
CA ILE A 95 9.05 -0.35 31.31
C ILE A 95 8.77 0.16 29.90
N PRO A 96 8.16 1.36 29.72
CA PRO A 96 7.92 1.93 28.41
C PRO A 96 9.25 2.13 27.66
N GLY A 97 9.44 1.37 26.59
CA GLY A 97 10.58 1.49 25.69
C GLY A 97 10.24 2.40 24.51
N LEU A 98 11.18 3.27 24.12
CA LEU A 98 11.10 3.97 22.84
C LEU A 98 11.50 3.00 21.73
N ASP A 99 10.76 3.04 20.62
CA ASP A 99 11.08 2.24 19.44
C ASP A 99 12.47 2.59 18.88
N ALA A 100 13.16 1.59 18.33
CA ALA A 100 14.54 1.70 17.84
C ALA A 100 14.67 2.69 16.66
N ALA A 101 13.56 2.98 15.97
CA ALA A 101 13.49 3.96 14.89
C ALA A 101 13.22 5.41 15.38
N HIS A 102 12.98 5.63 16.67
CA HIS A 102 12.70 6.97 17.19
C HIS A 102 14.01 7.79 17.28
N PRO A 103 14.07 9.04 16.74
CA PRO A 103 15.30 9.83 16.68
C PRO A 103 15.88 10.22 18.06
N SER A 104 15.08 10.14 19.13
CA SER A 104 15.55 10.30 20.52
C SER A 104 16.08 9.00 21.16
N GLY A 105 16.04 7.86 20.46
CA GLY A 105 16.46 6.53 20.91
C GLY A 105 17.98 6.30 20.95
N SER A 106 18.76 7.36 21.12
CA SER A 106 20.22 7.28 21.25
C SER A 106 20.60 6.73 22.63
N GLY A 107 20.69 5.41 22.76
CA GLY A 107 21.63 4.80 23.71
C GLY A 107 21.14 3.68 24.61
N SER A 108 19.85 3.34 24.65
CA SER A 108 19.37 2.21 25.45
C SER A 108 19.05 1.00 24.57
N ARG A 109 20.10 0.30 24.11
CA ARG A 109 20.02 -1.13 23.78
C ARG A 109 19.82 -1.91 25.09
N GLN A 110 18.64 -1.81 25.69
CA GLN A 110 18.20 -2.84 26.61
C GLN A 110 17.14 -3.63 25.87
N HIS A 111 17.61 -4.80 25.42
CA HIS A 111 16.82 -5.98 25.13
C HIS A 111 15.44 -5.95 25.78
N GLU A 112 14.41 -6.14 24.95
CA GLU A 112 13.15 -6.78 25.34
C GLU A 112 13.47 -8.15 25.95
N GLN A 113 13.86 -8.17 27.22
CA GLN A 113 13.82 -9.35 28.04
C GLN A 113 12.53 -9.25 28.82
N GLY A 114 11.52 -9.94 28.30
CA GLY A 114 10.32 -10.30 29.04
C GLY A 114 10.75 -11.00 30.32
N GLY A 115 10.83 -10.24 31.41
CA GLY A 115 10.78 -10.79 32.75
C GLY A 115 9.49 -11.61 32.84
N VAL A 116 9.59 -12.78 33.45
CA VAL A 116 8.45 -13.66 33.73
C VAL A 116 7.31 -12.79 34.28
N PRO A 117 6.09 -12.82 33.69
CA PRO A 117 4.98 -12.03 34.18
C PRO A 117 4.56 -12.55 35.55
N GLU A 118 5.17 -12.01 36.60
CA GLU A 118 5.05 -12.55 37.95
C GLU A 118 3.83 -11.95 38.69
N ALA A 119 3.38 -10.77 38.29
CA ALA A 119 2.18 -10.14 38.85
C ALA A 119 1.45 -9.21 37.87
N LEU A 120 0.17 -9.51 37.63
CA LEU A 120 -0.78 -8.61 36.97
C LEU A 120 -0.98 -7.35 37.83
N ASP A 121 -1.02 -6.18 37.21
CA ASP A 121 -1.45 -4.96 37.89
C ASP A 121 -2.99 -4.93 38.00
N PRO A 122 -3.59 -4.90 39.21
CA PRO A 122 -5.04 -4.77 39.36
C PRO A 122 -5.64 -3.53 38.68
N ALA A 123 -4.84 -2.49 38.43
CA ALA A 123 -5.28 -1.27 37.74
C ALA A 123 -5.68 -1.53 36.27
N VAL A 124 -5.24 -2.64 35.67
CA VAL A 124 -5.60 -3.03 34.29
C VAL A 124 -7.11 -3.16 34.11
N PHE A 125 -7.84 -3.64 35.11
CA PHE A 125 -9.30 -3.77 35.03
C PHE A 125 -10.03 -2.43 35.01
N THR A 126 -9.36 -1.37 35.45
CA THR A 126 -9.88 0.00 35.45
C THR A 126 -9.29 0.87 34.34
N ASP A 127 -8.36 0.33 33.55
CA ASP A 127 -7.70 1.07 32.47
C ASP A 127 -8.70 1.45 31.37
N ALA A 128 -8.55 2.65 30.83
CA ALA A 128 -9.44 3.19 29.81
C ALA A 128 -9.42 2.32 28.55
N HIS A 129 -8.27 1.76 28.18
CA HIS A 129 -8.17 0.88 27.02
C HIS A 129 -8.85 -0.46 27.26
N PHE A 130 -8.68 -1.05 28.46
CA PHE A 130 -9.36 -2.28 28.82
C PHE A 130 -10.90 -2.10 28.83
N LEU A 131 -11.40 -1.02 29.43
CA LEU A 131 -12.83 -0.70 29.45
C LEU A 131 -13.39 -0.38 28.06
N ALA A 132 -12.62 0.26 27.20
CA ALA A 132 -13.00 0.47 25.81
C ALA A 132 -13.10 -0.87 25.06
N ALA A 133 -12.13 -1.78 25.28
CA ALA A 133 -12.13 -3.10 24.68
C ALA A 133 -13.31 -3.97 25.14
N THR A 134 -13.70 -3.92 26.42
CA THR A 134 -14.89 -4.64 26.92
C THR A 134 -16.18 -4.09 26.31
N ARG A 135 -16.34 -2.77 26.20
CA ARG A 135 -17.49 -2.16 25.50
C ARG A 135 -17.53 -2.54 24.03
N THR A 136 -16.39 -2.51 23.36
CA THR A 136 -16.27 -2.93 21.95
C THR A 136 -16.66 -4.40 21.78
N PHE A 137 -16.26 -5.26 22.73
CA PHE A 137 -16.69 -6.66 22.75
C PHE A 137 -18.21 -6.80 22.92
N GLN A 138 -18.84 -6.00 23.77
CA GLN A 138 -20.30 -5.97 23.90
C GLN A 138 -21.00 -5.54 22.61
N ASP A 139 -20.48 -4.51 21.96
CA ASP A 139 -21.01 -4.02 20.68
C ASP A 139 -20.87 -5.09 19.58
N HIS A 140 -19.73 -5.79 19.53
CA HIS A 140 -19.53 -6.94 18.64
C HIS A 140 -20.48 -8.10 18.94
N LEU A 141 -20.78 -8.36 20.22
CA LEU A 141 -21.75 -9.37 20.60
C LEU A 141 -23.17 -8.95 20.17
N PHE A 142 -23.56 -7.71 20.44
CA PHE A 142 -24.88 -7.16 20.13
C PHE A 142 -25.15 -7.10 18.62
N SER A 143 -24.16 -6.67 17.85
CA SER A 143 -24.22 -6.65 16.37
C SER A 143 -24.19 -8.03 15.73
N GLY A 144 -23.95 -9.10 16.50
CA GLY A 144 -23.89 -10.47 16.00
C GLY A 144 -22.59 -10.78 15.24
N TRP A 145 -21.54 -9.97 15.41
CA TRP A 145 -20.22 -10.20 14.83
C TRP A 145 -19.59 -11.53 15.25
N ARG A 146 -19.93 -12.01 16.46
CA ARG A 146 -19.49 -13.31 17.00
C ARG A 146 -20.41 -14.48 16.66
N SER A 147 -21.44 -14.26 15.84
CA SER A 147 -22.33 -15.35 15.40
C SER A 147 -21.66 -16.28 14.38
N ASP A 148 -22.07 -17.54 14.35
CA ASP A 148 -21.56 -18.53 13.39
C ASP A 148 -21.75 -18.08 11.94
N ALA A 149 -22.88 -17.41 11.65
CA ALA A 149 -23.18 -16.87 10.34
C ALA A 149 -22.18 -15.79 9.89
N HIS A 150 -21.63 -14.99 10.82
CA HIS A 150 -20.58 -14.03 10.50
C HIS A 150 -19.21 -14.71 10.39
N GLY A 151 -18.93 -15.70 11.24
CA GLY A 151 -17.72 -16.52 11.16
C GLY A 151 -17.56 -17.24 9.82
N GLU A 152 -18.65 -17.77 9.26
CA GLU A 152 -18.63 -18.39 7.93
C GLU A 152 -18.36 -17.38 6.81
N LYS A 153 -18.93 -16.17 6.89
CA LYS A 153 -18.65 -15.09 5.94
C LYS A 153 -17.18 -14.68 6.00
N LEU A 154 -16.62 -14.54 7.21
CA LEU A 154 -15.21 -14.19 7.39
C LEU A 154 -14.29 -15.27 6.83
N LYS A 155 -14.57 -16.56 7.08
CA LYS A 155 -13.81 -17.67 6.48
C LYS A 155 -13.85 -17.63 4.96
N LYS A 156 -15.03 -17.47 4.37
CA LYS A 156 -15.19 -17.34 2.91
C LYS A 156 -14.40 -16.16 2.36
N TYR A 157 -14.41 -15.02 3.05
CA TYR A 157 -13.66 -13.83 2.66
C TYR A 157 -12.15 -14.04 2.76
N VAL A 158 -11.65 -14.62 3.86
CA VAL A 158 -10.22 -14.93 4.04
C VAL A 158 -9.73 -15.94 3.01
N THR A 159 -10.48 -17.01 2.78
CA THR A 159 -10.16 -18.00 1.73
C THR A 159 -10.20 -17.35 0.34
N GLY A 160 -11.22 -16.57 0.02
CA GLY A 160 -11.30 -15.89 -1.27
C GLY A 160 -10.21 -14.86 -1.51
N THR A 161 -9.76 -14.16 -0.46
CA THR A 161 -8.62 -13.23 -0.52
C THR A 161 -7.31 -13.99 -0.75
N ARG A 162 -7.14 -15.17 -0.11
CA ARG A 162 -5.95 -16.01 -0.28
C ARG A 162 -5.89 -16.66 -1.66
N ASP A 163 -7.03 -17.09 -2.18
CA ASP A 163 -7.17 -17.75 -3.47
C ASP A 163 -7.26 -16.73 -4.64
N GLY A 164 -7.31 -15.42 -4.34
CA GLY A 164 -7.37 -14.35 -5.34
C GLY A 164 -8.73 -14.19 -6.03
N THR A 165 -9.78 -14.81 -5.51
CA THR A 165 -11.16 -14.73 -6.05
C THR A 165 -11.97 -13.56 -5.48
N LEU A 166 -11.60 -13.07 -4.29
CA LEU A 166 -12.20 -11.91 -3.64
C LEU A 166 -11.13 -10.85 -3.37
N ALA A 167 -11.33 -9.66 -3.91
CA ALA A 167 -10.49 -8.50 -3.62
C ALA A 167 -10.85 -7.93 -2.24
N ALA A 168 -9.84 -7.46 -1.51
CA ALA A 168 -10.02 -6.82 -0.22
C ALA A 168 -9.92 -5.30 -0.40
N PRO A 169 -11.04 -4.56 -0.41
CA PRO A 169 -11.05 -3.14 -0.77
C PRO A 169 -10.10 -2.32 0.10
N TRP A 170 -10.05 -2.60 1.41
CA TRP A 170 -9.16 -1.92 2.33
C TRP A 170 -7.67 -2.23 2.11
N LYS A 171 -7.33 -3.38 1.54
CA LYS A 171 -5.94 -3.73 1.21
C LYS A 171 -5.51 -3.03 -0.06
N ASP A 172 -6.39 -2.97 -1.04
CA ASP A 172 -6.14 -2.28 -2.30
C ASP A 172 -6.14 -0.75 -2.07
N GLU A 173 -7.04 -0.21 -1.25
CA GLU A 173 -7.09 1.21 -0.88
C GLU A 173 -5.92 1.61 0.02
N VAL A 174 -5.50 0.81 1.01
CA VAL A 174 -4.32 1.13 1.84
C VAL A 174 -3.04 0.95 1.03
N TRP A 175 -2.95 -0.07 0.16
CA TRP A 175 -1.84 -0.18 -0.77
C TRP A 175 -1.84 1.00 -1.75
N GLU A 176 -2.99 1.37 -2.31
CA GLU A 176 -3.14 2.54 -3.15
C GLU A 176 -2.83 3.81 -2.37
N GLN A 177 -3.12 3.94 -1.08
CA GLN A 177 -2.85 5.16 -0.30
C GLN A 177 -1.38 5.24 0.15
N GLU A 178 -0.79 4.13 0.55
CA GLU A 178 0.63 3.98 0.88
C GLU A 178 1.50 4.13 -0.38
N ASN A 179 1.01 3.70 -1.55
CA ASN A 179 1.69 3.82 -2.85
C ASN A 179 1.13 4.98 -3.72
N ALA A 180 0.12 5.73 -3.27
CA ALA A 180 -0.43 6.91 -3.97
C ALA A 180 0.54 8.10 -3.85
N SER A 181 1.46 8.04 -2.91
CA SER A 181 2.53 9.01 -2.80
C SER A 181 3.65 8.73 -3.81
N GLY A 182 3.39 9.04 -5.09
CA GLY A 182 4.49 9.31 -6.03
C GLY A 182 4.23 9.13 -7.52
N GLY A 183 3.13 8.47 -7.94
CA GLY A 183 2.99 8.05 -9.34
C GLY A 183 2.21 9.00 -10.25
N GLU A 184 0.98 9.36 -9.86
CA GLU A 184 -0.02 9.74 -10.87
C GLU A 184 -0.41 11.22 -10.86
N VAL A 185 -0.49 11.86 -9.68
CA VAL A 185 -0.85 13.28 -9.57
C VAL A 185 0.34 14.21 -9.90
N VAL A 186 1.58 13.77 -9.66
CA VAL A 186 2.79 14.55 -9.96
C VAL A 186 3.17 14.48 -11.45
N ALA A 187 2.74 13.45 -12.18
CA ALA A 187 3.10 13.27 -13.59
C ALA A 187 2.53 14.39 -14.49
N ALA A 188 1.40 14.98 -14.14
CA ALA A 188 0.80 16.09 -14.88
C ALA A 188 1.51 17.43 -14.61
N SER A 189 1.86 17.72 -13.34
CA SER A 189 2.49 18.99 -12.96
C SER A 189 4.01 19.02 -13.15
N ALA A 190 4.68 17.86 -13.08
CA ALA A 190 6.07 17.73 -13.51
C ALA A 190 6.23 17.95 -15.02
N GLY A 191 5.12 17.94 -15.78
CA GLY A 191 4.98 18.20 -17.23
C GLY A 191 5.74 19.41 -17.77
N ASP A 192 6.07 20.39 -16.94
CA ASP A 192 6.76 21.62 -17.34
C ASP A 192 8.29 21.55 -17.27
N ILE A 193 8.88 20.63 -16.49
CA ILE A 193 10.34 20.54 -16.37
C ILE A 193 10.92 19.94 -17.65
N LYS A 194 11.73 20.70 -18.39
CA LYS A 194 12.37 20.25 -19.64
C LYS A 194 13.67 19.52 -19.33
N LEU A 195 14.18 18.75 -20.29
CA LEU A 195 15.48 18.07 -20.16
C LEU A 195 16.61 19.08 -19.90
N LEU A 196 16.52 20.25 -20.52
CA LEU A 196 17.44 21.37 -20.32
C LEU A 196 17.44 21.86 -18.86
N ASP A 197 16.31 21.80 -18.16
CA ASP A 197 16.24 22.18 -16.75
C ASP A 197 16.98 21.16 -15.89
N LEU A 198 16.92 19.86 -16.19
CA LEU A 198 17.70 18.85 -15.47
C LEU A 198 19.20 19.03 -15.66
N ALA A 199 19.63 19.43 -16.86
CA ALA A 199 21.03 19.78 -17.13
C ALA A 199 21.44 21.07 -16.40
N LYS A 200 20.59 22.10 -16.40
CA LYS A 200 20.84 23.38 -15.71
C LYS A 200 21.04 23.23 -14.20
N HIS A 201 20.31 22.33 -13.57
CA HIS A 201 20.39 22.09 -12.12
C HIS A 201 21.36 20.97 -11.75
N SER A 202 22.23 20.53 -12.68
CA SER A 202 23.24 19.48 -12.45
C SER A 202 22.66 18.12 -12.00
N VAL A 203 21.37 17.87 -12.28
CA VAL A 203 20.72 16.57 -12.07
C VAL A 203 21.28 15.56 -13.06
N ILE A 204 21.55 16.02 -14.29
CA ILE A 204 22.29 15.29 -15.33
C ILE A 204 23.66 15.96 -15.49
N ARG A 205 24.73 15.17 -15.59
CA ARG A 205 26.12 15.63 -15.63
C ARG A 205 26.90 15.03 -16.80
N GLU A 206 28.01 15.67 -17.14
CA GLU A 206 28.98 15.13 -18.09
C GLU A 206 29.57 13.82 -17.53
N GLY A 207 29.72 12.80 -18.39
CA GLY A 207 30.17 11.47 -18.01
C GLY A 207 29.07 10.50 -17.54
N ASP A 208 27.83 10.97 -17.36
CA ASP A 208 26.69 10.09 -17.09
C ASP A 208 26.35 9.24 -18.32
N VAL A 209 25.76 8.06 -18.07
CA VAL A 209 25.26 7.17 -19.13
C VAL A 209 23.73 7.13 -19.11
N LEU A 210 23.12 7.35 -20.27
CA LEU A 210 21.69 7.17 -20.51
C LEU A 210 21.46 5.84 -21.19
N ALA A 211 20.74 4.97 -20.49
CA ALA A 211 20.35 3.66 -20.95
C ALA A 211 18.93 3.70 -21.52
N TYR A 212 18.80 3.42 -22.82
CA TYR A 212 17.51 3.30 -23.50
C TYR A 212 17.10 1.84 -23.62
N LYS A 213 15.87 1.53 -23.24
CA LYS A 213 15.26 0.20 -23.45
C LYS A 213 13.79 0.33 -23.77
N ARG A 214 13.36 -0.22 -24.91
CA ARG A 214 11.94 -0.21 -25.31
C ARG A 214 11.56 -1.44 -26.12
N LYS A 215 10.38 -1.99 -25.81
CA LYS A 215 9.75 -3.08 -26.57
C LYS A 215 8.72 -2.51 -27.56
N PHE A 216 8.88 -2.86 -28.83
CA PHE A 216 7.97 -2.51 -29.92
C PHE A 216 7.10 -3.71 -30.28
N SER A 217 5.98 -3.89 -29.58
CA SER A 217 5.08 -5.04 -29.78
C SER A 217 4.55 -5.17 -31.21
N ALA A 218 4.39 -4.05 -31.93
CA ALA A 218 3.95 -4.04 -33.33
C ALA A 218 4.97 -4.64 -34.31
N VAL A 219 6.25 -4.64 -33.96
CA VAL A 219 7.36 -5.15 -34.80
C VAL A 219 8.00 -6.40 -34.16
N GLY A 220 7.68 -6.69 -32.89
CA GLY A 220 8.27 -7.81 -32.14
C GLY A 220 9.73 -7.58 -31.73
N VAL A 221 10.23 -6.35 -31.78
CA VAL A 221 11.64 -6.02 -31.51
C VAL A 221 11.79 -5.29 -30.19
N VAL A 222 12.84 -5.62 -29.44
CA VAL A 222 13.31 -4.83 -28.29
C VAL A 222 14.57 -4.09 -28.72
N VAL A 223 14.57 -2.77 -28.57
CA VAL A 223 15.73 -1.92 -28.83
C VAL A 223 16.34 -1.54 -27.49
N GLU A 224 17.63 -1.84 -27.32
CA GLU A 224 18.43 -1.47 -26.14
C GLU A 224 19.68 -0.74 -26.63
N LYS A 225 19.94 0.45 -26.08
CA LYS A 225 21.06 1.31 -26.48
C LYS A 225 21.57 2.12 -25.31
N ASP A 226 22.88 2.13 -25.13
CA ASP A 226 23.55 2.98 -24.15
C ASP A 226 24.22 4.18 -24.83
N VAL A 227 24.19 5.30 -24.12
CA VAL A 227 24.64 6.60 -24.63
C VAL A 227 25.38 7.31 -23.50
N VAL A 228 26.55 7.90 -23.77
CA VAL A 228 27.29 8.69 -22.78
C VAL A 228 27.13 10.19 -23.05
N ILE A 229 26.98 10.97 -21.99
CA ILE A 229 26.92 12.43 -22.07
C ILE A 229 28.34 12.96 -22.13
N GLN A 230 28.72 13.48 -23.30
CA GLN A 230 30.05 14.02 -23.52
C GLN A 230 30.18 15.44 -22.97
N ARG A 231 29.20 16.29 -23.30
CA ARG A 231 29.27 17.71 -22.97
C ARG A 231 27.89 18.32 -22.81
N ILE A 232 27.76 19.29 -21.91
CA ILE A 232 26.58 20.13 -21.77
C ILE A 232 26.97 21.57 -22.13
N ASP A 233 26.28 22.18 -23.09
CA ASP A 233 26.54 23.57 -23.46
C ASP A 233 26.17 24.51 -22.29
N PRO A 234 27.09 25.33 -21.78
CA PRO A 234 26.82 26.20 -20.63
C PRO A 234 25.79 27.31 -20.92
N ARG A 235 25.54 27.66 -22.19
CA ARG A 235 24.59 28.74 -22.55
C ARG A 235 23.21 28.21 -22.89
N THR A 236 23.14 27.13 -23.65
CA THR A 236 21.87 26.57 -24.14
C THR A 236 21.39 25.39 -23.33
N HIS A 237 22.25 24.81 -22.48
CA HIS A 237 22.05 23.56 -21.76
C HIS A 237 21.73 22.36 -22.67
N ALA A 238 22.00 22.48 -23.98
CA ALA A 238 21.89 21.38 -24.91
C ALA A 238 22.93 20.31 -24.57
N ILE A 239 22.51 19.05 -24.66
CA ILE A 239 23.32 17.92 -24.25
C ILE A 239 23.90 17.27 -25.51
N THR A 240 25.22 17.18 -25.58
CA THR A 240 25.92 16.44 -26.63
C THR A 240 26.24 15.04 -26.12
N VAL A 241 25.80 14.05 -26.88
CA VAL A 241 25.90 12.64 -26.49
C VAL A 241 26.60 11.80 -27.55
N LEU A 242 27.25 10.73 -27.12
CA LEU A 242 27.92 9.75 -27.96
C LEU A 242 27.20 8.41 -27.88
N ALA A 243 26.92 7.83 -29.04
CA ALA A 243 26.28 6.52 -29.16
C ALA A 243 26.99 5.67 -30.22
N GLU A 244 27.03 4.36 -30.00
CA GLU A 244 27.56 3.41 -30.99
C GLU A 244 26.58 3.19 -32.16
N PRO A 245 27.08 3.14 -33.40
CA PRO A 245 26.26 2.85 -34.58
C PRO A 245 25.73 1.40 -34.58
N GLY A 246 24.68 1.14 -35.36
CA GLY A 246 24.13 -0.21 -35.54
C GLY A 246 23.28 -0.68 -34.36
N THR A 247 23.23 -1.98 -34.11
CA THR A 247 22.35 -2.61 -33.11
C THR A 247 23.04 -2.94 -31.78
N THR A 248 24.30 -2.53 -31.61
CA THR A 248 25.09 -2.75 -30.39
C THR A 248 24.46 -2.04 -29.20
N ARG A 249 24.22 -2.75 -28.12
CA ARG A 249 23.62 -2.17 -26.92
C ARG A 249 24.64 -1.33 -26.14
N ASP A 250 25.77 -1.94 -25.82
CA ASP A 250 26.73 -1.41 -24.85
C ASP A 250 27.73 -0.46 -25.53
N LEU A 251 28.22 0.51 -24.76
CA LEU A 251 29.28 1.43 -25.20
C LEU A 251 30.66 0.75 -25.12
N PRO A 252 31.64 1.16 -25.95
CA PRO A 252 33.00 0.65 -25.88
C PRO A 252 33.63 0.97 -24.53
N ALA A 253 34.50 0.08 -24.04
CA ALA A 253 35.19 0.25 -22.76
C ALA A 253 35.94 1.60 -22.65
N MET A 254 36.42 2.15 -23.77
CA MET A 254 37.09 3.45 -23.82
C MET A 254 36.16 4.63 -23.47
N LEU A 255 34.88 4.57 -23.85
CA LEU A 255 33.89 5.61 -23.51
C LEU A 255 33.34 5.44 -22.09
N LEU A 256 33.58 4.30 -21.47
CA LEU A 256 33.11 4.00 -20.12
C LEU A 256 34.11 4.42 -19.04
N GLN A 257 35.31 4.90 -19.40
CA GLN A 257 36.30 5.42 -18.47
C GLN A 257 35.86 6.75 -17.83
N PRO A 258 36.30 7.05 -16.60
CA PRO A 258 36.10 8.36 -15.97
C PRO A 258 36.89 9.43 -16.72
N GLY A 259 36.22 10.52 -17.06
CA GLY A 259 36.77 11.60 -17.86
C GLY A 259 35.80 12.03 -18.94
N ILE A 260 36.19 13.04 -19.73
CA ILE A 260 35.42 13.46 -20.89
C ILE A 260 35.57 12.36 -21.95
N ALA A 261 34.47 11.70 -22.27
CA ALA A 261 34.45 10.70 -23.33
C ALA A 261 34.80 11.37 -24.67
N GLU A 262 35.98 11.08 -25.23
CA GLU A 262 36.37 11.57 -26.56
C GLU A 262 35.66 10.75 -27.64
N ALA A 263 35.22 11.44 -28.70
CA ALA A 263 34.61 10.76 -29.84
C ALA A 263 35.66 9.88 -30.52
N VAL A 264 35.39 8.59 -30.62
CA VAL A 264 36.18 7.64 -31.42
C VAL A 264 35.62 7.64 -32.84
N ASP A 265 36.44 7.34 -33.86
CA ASP A 265 36.10 7.41 -35.29
C ASP A 265 34.77 6.72 -35.69
N PHE A 266 34.32 5.74 -34.90
CA PHE A 266 33.10 4.98 -35.16
C PHE A 266 31.88 5.47 -34.37
N THR A 267 32.06 6.35 -33.38
CA THR A 267 30.99 6.81 -32.50
C THR A 267 30.18 7.93 -33.13
N ARG A 268 28.86 7.89 -33.00
CA ARG A 268 27.99 8.92 -33.54
C ARG A 268 27.72 9.98 -32.48
N THR A 269 28.16 11.20 -32.76
CA THR A 269 27.90 12.38 -31.94
C THR A 269 26.57 13.01 -32.34
N MET A 270 25.76 13.40 -31.36
CA MET A 270 24.53 14.17 -31.61
C MET A 270 24.26 15.16 -30.48
N THR A 271 23.67 16.30 -30.82
CA THR A 271 23.21 17.30 -29.86
C THR A 271 21.71 17.22 -29.71
N ILE A 272 21.24 17.07 -28.47
CA ILE A 272 19.83 16.89 -28.12
C ILE A 272 19.35 17.99 -27.18
N SER A 273 18.08 18.33 -27.30
CA SER A 273 17.37 19.29 -26.45
C SER A 273 16.16 18.67 -25.73
N SER A 274 15.73 17.48 -26.16
CA SER A 274 14.59 16.76 -25.56
C SER A 274 14.80 15.24 -25.57
N PRO A 275 14.16 14.48 -24.65
CA PRO A 275 14.29 13.03 -24.61
C PRO A 275 13.66 12.35 -25.84
N THR A 276 12.61 12.94 -26.42
CA THR A 276 12.00 12.47 -27.66
C THR A 276 12.96 12.60 -28.86
N GLN A 277 13.74 13.68 -28.91
CA GLN A 277 14.78 13.84 -29.93
C GLN A 277 15.87 12.78 -29.79
N LEU A 278 16.28 12.47 -28.54
CA LEU A 278 17.23 11.39 -28.27
C LEU A 278 16.68 10.03 -28.69
N GLU A 279 15.46 9.68 -28.27
CA GLU A 279 14.83 8.41 -28.65
C GLU A 279 14.73 8.26 -30.18
N GLY A 280 14.27 9.30 -30.88
CA GLY A 280 14.19 9.30 -32.34
C GLY A 280 15.54 9.06 -33.00
N ALA A 281 16.60 9.70 -32.49
CA ALA A 281 17.95 9.53 -33.01
C ALA A 281 18.53 8.13 -32.72
N LEU A 282 18.28 7.56 -31.54
CA LEU A 282 18.70 6.18 -31.21
C LEU A 282 18.01 5.14 -32.08
N LEU A 283 16.72 5.32 -32.37
CA LEU A 283 15.98 4.44 -33.28
C LEU A 283 16.43 4.61 -34.73
N ASP A 284 16.83 5.81 -35.14
CA ASP A 284 17.45 6.05 -36.46
C ASP A 284 18.85 5.42 -36.56
N ILE A 285 19.60 5.34 -35.47
CA ILE A 285 20.89 4.64 -35.41
C ILE A 285 20.71 3.12 -35.48
N ASP A 286 19.75 2.59 -34.73
CA ASP A 286 19.48 1.14 -34.67
C ASP A 286 18.88 0.61 -35.98
N GLY A 287 18.03 1.40 -36.66
CA GLY A 287 17.53 1.12 -38.01
C GLY A 287 16.46 0.03 -38.09
N ARG A 288 16.21 -0.76 -37.04
CA ARG A 288 15.21 -1.86 -37.07
C ARG A 288 13.76 -1.39 -36.96
N VAL A 289 13.52 -0.14 -36.54
CA VAL A 289 12.18 0.42 -36.36
C VAL A 289 11.96 1.62 -37.28
N GLU A 290 11.15 1.42 -38.31
CA GLU A 290 10.73 2.46 -39.24
C GLU A 290 9.98 3.59 -38.52
N ARG A 291 10.18 4.84 -38.97
CA ARG A 291 9.57 6.04 -38.35
C ARG A 291 8.05 5.96 -38.23
N THR A 292 7.37 5.34 -39.20
CA THR A 292 5.90 5.17 -39.22
C THR A 292 5.38 4.20 -38.15
N LYS A 293 6.24 3.29 -37.65
CA LYS A 293 5.89 2.27 -36.65
C LYS A 293 6.30 2.68 -35.24
N ARG A 294 6.84 3.88 -35.06
CA ARG A 294 7.24 4.43 -33.75
C ARG A 294 6.01 4.97 -33.03
N PRO A 295 5.60 4.38 -31.89
CA PRO A 295 4.47 4.91 -31.13
C PRO A 295 4.88 6.23 -30.44
N ASN A 296 3.95 7.20 -30.38
CA ASN A 296 4.06 8.44 -29.60
C ASN A 296 4.02 8.15 -28.08
N ALA A 297 5.02 7.44 -27.57
CA ALA A 297 5.11 7.16 -26.14
C ALA A 297 6.04 8.14 -25.44
N ASN A 298 5.96 8.10 -24.12
CA ASN A 298 6.70 8.98 -23.24
C ASN A 298 8.17 8.54 -23.11
N ALA A 299 9.05 9.16 -23.91
CA ALA A 299 10.50 8.92 -23.90
C ALA A 299 11.17 9.09 -22.52
N TRP A 300 10.54 9.85 -21.60
CA TRP A 300 11.06 10.03 -20.24
C TRP A 300 11.04 8.74 -19.41
N LYS A 301 10.12 7.81 -19.72
CA LYS A 301 9.99 6.55 -18.97
C LYS A 301 10.94 5.46 -19.47
N THR A 302 11.52 5.62 -20.65
CA THR A 302 12.34 4.61 -21.33
C THR A 302 13.84 4.85 -21.23
N LEU A 303 14.24 5.98 -20.63
CA LEU A 303 15.63 6.39 -20.44
C LEU A 303 15.97 6.35 -18.95
N THR A 304 16.97 5.54 -18.60
CA THR A 304 17.49 5.39 -17.24
C THR A 304 18.87 6.05 -17.13
N LEU A 305 19.08 6.85 -16.08
CA LEU A 305 20.36 7.50 -15.80
C LEU A 305 21.27 6.60 -14.96
N TRP A 306 22.53 6.52 -15.35
CA TRP A 306 23.60 5.79 -14.68
C TRP A 306 24.75 6.74 -14.37
N ARG A 307 25.20 6.75 -13.12
CA ARG A 307 26.23 7.66 -12.61
C ARG A 307 27.27 6.93 -11.77
N TRP A 308 28.50 7.46 -11.72
CA TRP A 308 29.54 6.96 -10.84
C TRP A 308 29.17 7.07 -9.35
N ALA A 309 29.48 6.02 -8.58
CA ALA A 309 29.27 6.02 -7.13
C ALA A 309 30.38 6.82 -6.43
N GLY A 310 30.13 8.12 -6.22
CA GLY A 310 31.01 9.04 -5.49
C GLY A 310 31.83 9.99 -6.39
N ASP A 311 32.33 11.09 -5.81
CA ASP A 311 33.22 12.06 -6.47
C ASP A 311 34.66 11.51 -6.65
N THR A 312 35.00 10.44 -5.95
CA THR A 312 36.30 9.78 -6.07
C THR A 312 36.24 8.73 -7.17
N VAL A 313 36.85 9.04 -8.30
CA VAL A 313 37.28 8.07 -9.31
C VAL A 313 38.22 7.09 -8.61
N ASN A 314 37.69 5.98 -8.11
CA ASN A 314 38.52 4.92 -7.55
C ASN A 314 39.21 4.23 -8.73
N GLU A 315 40.55 4.27 -8.77
CA GLU A 315 41.39 3.70 -9.84
C GLU A 315 41.26 2.17 -9.97
N ASN A 316 40.51 1.53 -9.08
CA ASN A 316 40.17 0.12 -9.15
C ASN A 316 38.85 -0.06 -9.91
N TYR A 317 38.95 -0.06 -11.24
CA TYR A 317 37.82 -0.31 -12.14
C TYR A 317 37.31 -1.74 -11.97
N ASP A 318 36.29 -1.92 -11.14
CA ASP A 318 35.40 -3.05 -11.31
C ASP A 318 34.68 -2.84 -12.64
N THR A 319 35.01 -3.64 -13.66
CA THR A 319 34.43 -3.58 -15.01
C THR A 319 33.00 -4.13 -15.03
N GLY A 320 32.18 -3.68 -14.07
CA GLY A 320 30.76 -3.97 -14.02
C GLY A 320 30.01 -3.34 -15.19
N MET A 321 28.71 -3.64 -15.31
CA MET A 321 27.87 -3.06 -16.36
C MET A 321 28.02 -1.53 -16.40
N ARG A 322 28.17 -0.97 -17.62
CA ARG A 322 28.29 0.47 -17.88
C ARG A 322 29.46 1.16 -17.13
N GLY A 323 30.53 0.39 -16.92
CA GLY A 323 31.78 0.88 -16.32
C GLY A 323 31.74 0.99 -14.80
N GLY A 324 30.82 0.32 -14.11
CA GLY A 324 30.72 0.43 -12.64
C GLY A 324 29.87 1.62 -12.14
N ARG A 325 29.13 2.25 -13.04
CA ARG A 325 28.10 3.24 -12.70
C ARG A 325 26.91 2.56 -11.99
N THR A 326 26.25 3.28 -11.09
CA THR A 326 25.02 2.86 -10.40
C THR A 326 23.80 3.50 -11.03
N GLU A 327 22.69 2.76 -11.02
CA GLU A 327 21.39 3.23 -11.49
C GLU A 327 20.84 4.31 -10.56
N GLN A 328 20.52 5.48 -11.11
CA GLN A 328 19.92 6.60 -10.37
C GLN A 328 18.40 6.69 -10.58
N GLY A 329 17.86 5.94 -11.55
CA GLY A 329 16.44 5.92 -11.90
C GLY A 329 16.15 6.47 -13.30
N THR A 330 14.87 6.46 -13.68
CA THR A 330 14.42 6.95 -14.99
C THR A 330 14.40 8.48 -15.03
N LEU A 331 14.57 9.07 -16.22
CA LEU A 331 14.42 10.52 -16.40
C LEU A 331 13.07 11.02 -15.92
N HIS A 332 12.01 10.22 -16.06
CA HIS A 332 10.68 10.52 -15.53
C HIS A 332 10.68 10.68 -14.00
N TYR A 333 11.35 9.79 -13.28
CA TYR A 333 11.45 9.83 -11.83
C TYR A 333 12.34 10.99 -11.34
N LEU A 334 13.51 11.15 -11.96
CA LEU A 334 14.44 12.24 -11.62
C LEU A 334 13.81 13.62 -11.81
N ARG A 335 12.99 13.77 -12.85
CA ARG A 335 12.18 14.96 -13.08
C ARG A 335 11.17 15.21 -11.96
N ALA A 336 10.50 14.17 -11.48
CA ALA A 336 9.51 14.28 -10.41
C ALA A 336 10.16 14.62 -9.07
N CYS A 337 11.29 13.99 -8.73
CA CYS A 337 12.05 14.31 -7.51
C CYS A 337 12.52 15.77 -7.49
N HIS A 338 13.10 16.25 -8.59
CA HIS A 338 13.53 17.65 -8.69
C HIS A 338 12.35 18.64 -8.62
N TYR A 339 11.15 18.25 -9.03
CA TYR A 339 9.95 19.08 -8.83
C TYR A 339 9.56 19.17 -7.36
N GLN A 340 9.69 18.08 -6.61
CA GLN A 340 9.30 18.00 -5.20
C GLN A 340 10.28 18.72 -4.26
N ASP A 341 11.56 18.81 -4.65
CA ASP A 341 12.61 19.49 -3.88
C ASP A 341 12.57 21.04 -4.01
N ARG A 342 11.65 21.60 -4.80
CA ARG A 342 11.46 23.05 -5.00
C ARG A 342 10.30 23.61 -4.21
#